data_AF-A0A327TVQ3-F1
#
_entry.id   AF-A0A327TVQ3-F1
#
_cell.length_a   1.000
_cell.length_b   1.000
_cell.length_c   1.000
_cell.angle_alpha   90.00
_cell.angle_beta   90.00
_cell.angle_gamma   90.00
#
_symmetry.space_group_name_H-M   'P 1'
#
loop_
_entity.id
_entity.type
_entity.pdbx_description
1 polymer ?
#
loop_
_entity_poly.entity_id
_entity_poly.type
_entity_poly.pdbx_seq_one_letter_code
_entity_poly.pdbx_strand_id
1 'polypeptide(L)'
;MTTPRPHTVRTEDKPAAPADFFEPGARYVDGDGFKAPEETHTFQCEHIALHPRPGAGPRAFGFARNNAPDSEWFSTALTPGDFADAEWTRIPEDEVLGAPTGDAAPAAPATP
;
A
#
# COMPACT_ATOMS: atom_id res chain seq x y z
N MET A 1 38.51 32.91 1.65
CA MET A 1 37.46 32.71 0.63
C MET A 1 37.42 31.21 0.36
N THR A 2 36.42 30.50 0.90
CA THR A 2 36.33 29.03 0.81
C THR A 2 35.14 28.68 -0.08
N THR A 3 35.41 28.08 -1.23
CA THR A 3 34.40 27.61 -2.19
C THR A 3 33.59 26.47 -1.58
N PRO A 4 32.24 26.49 -1.59
CA PRO A 4 31.45 25.34 -1.20
C PRO A 4 31.56 24.22 -2.24
N ARG A 5 31.80 22.98 -1.77
CA ARG A 5 31.77 21.78 -2.61
C ARG A 5 30.35 21.52 -3.11
N PRO A 6 30.16 21.11 -4.37
CA PRO A 6 28.85 20.67 -4.83
C PRO A 6 28.49 19.36 -4.10
N HIS A 7 27.41 19.41 -3.32
CA HIS A 7 26.76 18.20 -2.84
C HIS A 7 26.01 17.60 -4.03
N THR A 8 26.60 16.61 -4.68
CA THR A 8 25.87 15.74 -5.60
C THR A 8 24.78 15.04 -4.79
N VAL A 9 23.53 15.43 -5.01
CA VAL A 9 22.36 14.70 -4.51
C VAL A 9 22.48 13.29 -5.06
N ARG A 10 22.76 12.32 -4.20
CA ARG A 10 22.55 10.90 -4.52
C ARG A 10 21.06 10.78 -4.80
N THR A 11 20.69 10.60 -6.06
CA THR A 11 19.40 10.03 -6.41
C THR A 11 19.31 8.74 -5.62
N GLU A 12 18.37 8.69 -4.66
CA GLU A 12 18.17 7.51 -3.83
C GLU A 12 17.90 6.34 -4.77
N ASP A 13 18.84 5.40 -4.78
CA ASP A 13 18.67 4.08 -5.36
C ASP A 13 17.54 3.43 -4.56
N LYS A 14 16.29 3.60 -5.02
CA LYS A 14 15.12 2.94 -4.43
C LYS A 14 15.45 1.45 -4.53
N PRO A 15 15.72 0.75 -3.41
CA PRO A 15 16.04 -0.66 -3.50
C PRO A 15 14.87 -1.33 -4.21
N ALA A 16 15.15 -1.93 -5.35
CA ALA A 16 14.16 -2.72 -6.06
C ALA A 16 13.65 -3.76 -5.07
N ALA A 17 12.35 -3.69 -4.74
CA ALA A 17 11.72 -4.73 -3.97
C ALA A 17 11.97 -6.07 -4.70
N PRO A 18 12.19 -7.18 -3.98
CA PRO A 18 12.19 -8.48 -4.62
C PRO A 18 10.92 -8.62 -5.46
N ALA A 19 11.01 -9.21 -6.66
CA ALA A 19 9.85 -9.44 -7.54
C ALA A 19 8.74 -10.28 -6.87
N ASP A 20 9.07 -10.91 -5.73
CA ASP A 20 8.21 -11.78 -4.91
C ASP A 20 7.79 -11.12 -3.59
N PHE A 21 7.68 -9.78 -3.54
CA PHE A 21 7.25 -9.04 -2.36
C PHE A 21 6.39 -7.82 -2.72
N PHE A 22 5.99 -7.02 -1.72
CA PHE A 22 5.25 -5.79 -1.94
C PHE A 22 6.07 -4.74 -2.72
N GLU A 23 5.37 -3.83 -3.39
CA GLU A 23 5.95 -2.66 -4.09
C GLU A 23 5.39 -1.36 -3.51
N PRO A 24 6.23 -0.34 -3.23
CA PRO A 24 5.74 0.95 -2.75
C PRO A 24 4.85 1.63 -3.80
N GLY A 25 3.67 2.08 -3.37
CA GLY A 25 2.63 2.67 -4.19
C GLY A 25 1.57 1.68 -4.69
N ALA A 26 1.82 0.37 -4.62
CA ALA A 26 0.89 -0.65 -5.10
C ALA A 26 -0.14 -1.06 -4.03
N ARG A 27 -1.29 -1.52 -4.52
CA ARG A 27 -2.36 -2.12 -3.71
C ARG A 27 -2.40 -3.62 -3.92
N TYR A 28 -2.73 -4.32 -2.84
CA TYR A 28 -2.82 -5.76 -2.79
C TYR A 28 -4.11 -6.18 -2.10
N VAL A 29 -4.62 -7.35 -2.47
CA VAL A 29 -5.72 -8.03 -1.77
C VAL A 29 -5.24 -9.41 -1.32
N ASP A 30 -5.63 -9.83 -0.13
CA ASP A 30 -5.38 -11.19 0.36
C ASP A 30 -6.56 -12.11 0.06
N GLY A 31 -6.30 -13.42 0.12
CA GLY A 31 -7.33 -14.44 -0.02
C GLY A 31 -7.51 -15.01 -1.42
N ASP A 32 -8.09 -16.20 -1.43
CA ASP A 32 -8.53 -16.87 -2.65
C ASP A 32 -9.94 -16.41 -3.02
N GLY A 33 -10.34 -16.58 -4.28
CA GLY A 33 -11.68 -16.22 -4.75
C GLY A 33 -12.84 -17.00 -4.10
N PHE A 34 -12.57 -17.84 -3.09
CA PHE A 34 -13.56 -18.59 -2.32
C PHE A 34 -13.85 -17.97 -0.95
N LYS A 35 -13.03 -17.03 -0.47
CA LYS A 35 -13.31 -16.26 0.75
C LYS A 35 -14.40 -15.22 0.53
N ALA A 36 -15.22 -15.02 1.55
CA ALA A 36 -16.16 -13.90 1.54
C ALA A 36 -15.39 -12.58 1.54
N PRO A 37 -15.88 -11.52 0.88
CA PRO A 37 -15.19 -10.23 0.83
C PRO A 37 -14.80 -9.71 2.23
N GLU A 38 -15.69 -9.80 3.21
CA GLU A 38 -15.45 -9.37 4.59
C GLU A 38 -14.31 -10.14 5.31
N GLU A 39 -13.91 -11.30 4.81
CA GLU A 39 -12.80 -12.11 5.32
C GLU A 39 -11.46 -11.81 4.62
N THR A 40 -11.49 -10.96 3.59
CA THR A 40 -10.31 -10.50 2.86
C THR A 40 -9.88 -9.11 3.31
N HIS A 41 -8.62 -8.78 3.07
CA HIS A 41 -7.99 -7.52 3.39
C HIS A 41 -7.46 -6.85 2.14
N THR A 42 -7.53 -5.53 2.11
CA THR A 42 -6.78 -4.71 1.16
C THR A 42 -5.60 -4.09 1.88
N PHE A 43 -4.42 -4.11 1.26
CA PHE A 43 -3.22 -3.45 1.75
C PHE A 43 -2.69 -2.45 0.71
N GLN A 44 -2.52 -1.20 1.10
CA GLN A 44 -1.84 -0.14 0.35
C GLN A 44 -0.40 -0.04 0.88
N CYS A 45 0.58 -0.42 0.07
CA CYS A 45 1.98 -0.32 0.44
C CYS A 45 2.48 1.11 0.21
N GLU A 46 3.00 1.76 1.26
CA GLU A 46 3.56 3.10 1.19
C GLU A 46 5.10 3.07 1.10
N HIS A 47 5.73 2.19 1.86
CA HIS A 47 7.18 2.15 1.96
C HIS A 47 7.72 0.76 2.29
N ILE A 48 8.97 0.49 1.93
CA ILE A 48 9.67 -0.73 2.32
C ILE A 48 10.99 -0.35 2.97
N ALA A 49 11.22 -0.86 4.17
CA ALA A 49 12.49 -0.66 4.88
C ALA A 49 13.16 -1.99 5.21
N LEU A 50 14.48 -1.99 5.24
CA LEU A 50 15.29 -3.11 5.72
C LEU A 50 15.51 -2.99 7.22
N HIS A 51 15.26 -4.08 7.95
CA HIS A 51 15.51 -4.09 9.39
C HIS A 51 17.04 -4.13 9.66
N PRO A 52 17.57 -3.36 10.63
CA PRO A 52 19.02 -3.24 10.85
C PRO A 52 19.68 -4.53 11.37
N ARG A 53 18.91 -5.42 12.00
CA ARG A 53 19.37 -6.77 12.39
C ARG A 53 19.63 -7.62 11.13
N PRO A 54 20.84 -8.16 10.94
CA PRO A 54 21.12 -9.08 9.83
C PRO A 54 20.16 -10.28 9.83
N GLY A 55 19.65 -10.63 8.65
CA GLY A 55 18.75 -11.77 8.45
C GLY A 55 17.27 -11.53 8.81
N ALA A 56 16.90 -10.33 9.29
CA ALA A 56 15.50 -10.03 9.62
C ALA A 56 14.62 -9.70 8.39
N GLY A 57 15.22 -9.49 7.22
CA GLY A 57 14.51 -9.22 5.96
C GLY A 57 13.89 -7.81 5.86
N PRO A 58 13.22 -7.52 4.72
CA PRO A 58 12.47 -6.29 4.53
C PRO A 58 11.16 -6.28 5.31
N ARG A 59 10.61 -5.08 5.54
CA ARG A 59 9.25 -4.85 6.03
C ARG A 59 8.55 -3.87 5.13
N ALA A 60 7.36 -4.21 4.68
CA ALA A 60 6.46 -3.33 3.96
C ALA A 60 5.57 -2.58 4.96
N PHE A 61 5.61 -1.26 4.93
CA PHE A 61 4.78 -0.37 5.73
C PHE A 61 3.67 0.20 4.88
N GLY A 62 2.49 0.31 5.46
CA GLY A 62 1.35 0.82 4.75
C GLY A 62 0.08 0.81 5.58
N PHE A 63 -1.05 0.83 4.88
CA PHE A 63 -2.37 0.80 5.47
C PHE A 63 -3.12 -0.44 5.02
N ALA A 64 -3.78 -1.11 5.96
CA ALA A 64 -4.65 -2.24 5.67
C ALA A 64 -6.08 -1.93 6.14
N ARG A 65 -7.05 -2.60 5.52
CA ARG A 65 -8.43 -2.70 6.01
C ARG A 65 -8.95 -4.09 5.70
N ASN A 66 -9.90 -4.60 6.48
CA ASN A 66 -10.73 -5.71 5.98
C ASN A 66 -11.75 -5.13 4.98
N ASN A 67 -12.25 -5.93 4.04
CA ASN A 67 -13.17 -5.44 3.02
C ASN A 67 -14.65 -5.46 3.48
N ALA A 68 -14.90 -5.42 4.79
CA ALA A 68 -16.25 -5.22 5.32
C ALA A 68 -16.73 -3.78 5.03
N PRO A 69 -18.05 -3.54 4.86
CA PRO A 69 -18.60 -2.25 4.42
C PRO A 69 -18.18 -1.03 5.24
N ASP A 70 -18.04 -1.20 6.55
CA ASP A 70 -17.73 -0.12 7.50
C ASP A 70 -16.32 -0.21 8.09
N SER A 71 -15.41 -0.89 7.37
CA SER A 71 -14.04 -1.09 7.84
C SER A 71 -13.17 0.16 7.69
N GLU A 72 -12.47 0.50 8.76
CA GLU A 72 -11.49 1.58 8.76
C GLU A 72 -10.10 1.10 8.34
N TRP A 73 -9.33 2.02 7.76
CA TRP A 73 -7.92 1.79 7.48
C TRP A 73 -7.09 1.90 8.76
N PHE A 74 -6.17 0.97 8.94
CA PHE A 74 -5.19 0.99 10.03
C PHE A 74 -3.77 0.81 9.51
N SER A 75 -2.80 1.42 10.18
CA SER A 75 -1.39 1.25 9.83
C SER A 75 -0.90 -0.14 10.19
N THR A 76 -0.15 -0.78 9.29
CA THR A 76 0.47 -2.08 9.55
C THR A 76 1.86 -2.19 8.93
N ALA A 77 2.61 -3.21 9.37
CA ALA A 77 3.89 -3.58 8.80
C ALA A 77 3.88 -5.08 8.49
N LEU A 78 4.08 -5.44 7.23
CA LEU A 78 4.06 -6.82 6.73
C LEU A 78 5.46 -7.31 6.38
N THR A 79 5.71 -8.58 6.65
CA THR A 79 6.96 -9.28 6.38
C THR A 79 6.82 -10.15 5.12
N PRO A 80 7.92 -10.67 4.56
CA PRO A 80 7.86 -11.65 3.47
C PRO A 80 7.04 -12.90 3.81
N GLY A 81 7.01 -13.30 5.08
CA GLY A 81 6.15 -14.40 5.54
C GLY A 81 4.68 -14.04 5.39
N ASP A 82 4.27 -12.87 5.85
CA ASP A 82 2.88 -12.39 5.72
C ASP A 82 2.46 -12.26 4.25
N PHE A 83 3.39 -11.86 3.38
CA PHE A 83 3.16 -11.79 1.93
C PHE A 83 2.82 -13.18 1.34
N ALA A 84 3.64 -14.19 1.68
CA ALA A 84 3.51 -15.54 1.15
C ALA A 84 2.31 -16.29 1.78
N ASP A 85 2.12 -16.18 3.10
CA ASP A 85 1.12 -16.96 3.84
C ASP A 85 -0.32 -16.53 3.53
N ALA A 86 -0.53 -15.24 3.24
CA ALA A 86 -1.85 -14.71 2.92
C ALA A 86 -2.13 -14.62 1.41
N GLU A 87 -1.19 -15.08 0.57
CA GLU A 87 -1.29 -15.10 -0.90
C GLU A 87 -1.65 -13.73 -1.50
N TRP A 88 -0.98 -12.67 -1.04
CA TRP A 88 -1.26 -11.30 -1.47
C TRP A 88 -1.10 -11.15 -2.99
N THR A 89 -2.18 -10.73 -3.65
CA THR A 89 -2.20 -10.49 -5.09
C THR A 89 -2.30 -9.01 -5.38
N ARG A 90 -1.45 -8.50 -6.28
CA ARG A 90 -1.46 -7.10 -6.70
C ARG A 90 -2.77 -6.79 -7.44
N ILE A 91 -3.45 -5.73 -7.01
CA ILE A 91 -4.59 -5.16 -7.73
C ILE A 91 -4.03 -4.30 -8.88
N PRO A 92 -4.47 -4.51 -10.13
CA PRO A 92 -4.09 -3.66 -11.26
C PRO A 92 -4.46 -2.18 -10.98
N GLU A 93 -3.60 -1.23 -11.36
CA GLU A 93 -3.87 0.19 -11.09
C GLU A 93 -5.14 0.71 -11.78
N ASP A 94 -5.55 0.07 -12.89
CA ASP A 94 -6.79 0.33 -13.61
C ASP A 94 -8.05 -0.25 -12.92
N GLU A 95 -7.87 -1.21 -12.02
CA GLU A 95 -8.94 -1.75 -11.17
C GLU A 95 -9.04 -0.89 -9.91
N VAL A 96 -9.64 0.29 -10.07
CA VAL A 96 -10.08 1.08 -8.92
C VAL A 96 -11.28 0.36 -8.29
N LEU A 97 -11.01 -0.60 -7.40
CA LEU A 97 -12.02 -1.15 -6.49
C LEU A 97 -12.51 -0.02 -5.58
N GLY A 98 -13.66 0.54 -5.96
CA GLY A 98 -14.34 1.58 -5.21
C GLY A 98 -13.53 2.88 -5.12
N ALA A 99 -13.56 3.67 -6.19
CA ALA A 99 -13.67 5.11 -5.93
C ALA A 99 -14.84 5.26 -4.93
N PRO A 100 -14.73 6.09 -3.88
CA PRO A 100 -15.96 6.51 -3.22
C PRO A 100 -16.82 7.04 -4.36
N THR A 101 -17.95 6.37 -4.64
CA THR A 101 -19.02 6.98 -5.40
C THR A 101 -19.28 8.25 -4.63
N GLY A 102 -18.68 9.34 -5.10
CA GLY A 102 -18.87 10.65 -4.54
C GLY A 102 -20.36 10.83 -4.58
N ASP A 103 -20.95 10.76 -3.39
CA ASP A 103 -22.30 11.19 -3.12
C ASP A 103 -22.48 12.47 -3.93
N ALA A 104 -23.38 12.40 -4.91
CA ALA A 104 -23.72 13.54 -5.72
C ALA A 104 -24.12 14.64 -4.74
N ALA A 105 -23.26 15.64 -4.59
CA ALA A 105 -23.59 16.81 -3.79
C ALA A 105 -24.98 17.26 -4.23
N PRO A 106 -25.98 17.31 -3.32
CA PRO A 106 -27.31 17.75 -3.71
C PRO A 106 -27.17 19.17 -4.25
N ALA A 107 -27.61 19.36 -5.49
CA ALA A 107 -27.65 20.65 -6.15
C ALA A 107 -28.32 21.65 -5.20
N ALA A 108 -27.58 22.69 -4.81
CA ALA A 108 -28.14 23.78 -4.03
C ALA A 108 -29.39 24.33 -4.75
N PRO A 109 -30.51 24.57 -4.05
CA PRO A 109 -31.69 25.11 -4.70
C PRO A 109 -31.39 26.52 -5.22
N ALA A 110 -31.75 26.75 -6.49
CA ALA A 110 -31.80 28.08 -7.08
C ALA A 110 -32.67 28.98 -6.18
N THR A 111 -32.08 30.05 -5.69
CA THR A 111 -32.77 31.08 -4.91
C THR A 111 -33.58 31.97 -5.87
N PRO A 112 -34.83 32.35 -5.54
CA PRO A 112 -35.71 33.14 -6.41
C PRO A 112 -35.24 34.59 -6.65
#